data_AF-A0A6N1DQM1-F1
#
_entry.id   AF-A0A6N1DQM1-F1
#
_cell.length_a   1.000
_cell.length_b   1.000
_cell.length_c   1.000
_cell.angle_alpha   90.00
_cell.angle_beta   90.00
_cell.angle_gamma   90.00
#
_symmetry.space_group_name_H-M   'P 1'
#
loop_
_entity.id
_entity.type
_entity.pdbx_description
1 polymer ?
#
loop_
_entity_poly.entity_id
_entity_poly.type
_entity_poly.pdbx_seq_one_letter_code
_entity_poly.pdbx_strand_id
1 'polypeptide(L)'
;MTTSRLIALFVPLLTLLVSGCATKPPANQDNICHIFEHNPRWYDHAKRSEDRWGTPIPVQIAFVQQESSFRHNVRPPRDYLLGVIPKPRRSSAYGYAQAQSPAWSDYRKATGHSTARRSNMAHSLDFIGWYNDVSHRRLNIPKHDAHRLYLAYHEGHGGYSRGTYRAKPQVMRVASRVDQRAQRYSSQLAGCERDFRCRRFYQFWPFCR
;
A
#
# COMPACT_ATOMS: atom_id res chain seq x y z
N MET A 1 -41.18 54.54 -26.46
CA MET A 1 -40.23 54.46 -25.34
C MET A 1 -40.51 53.16 -24.59
N THR A 2 -39.76 52.11 -24.89
CA THR A 2 -39.84 50.82 -24.19
C THR A 2 -38.42 50.39 -23.88
N THR A 3 -37.96 50.68 -22.66
CA THR A 3 -36.64 50.30 -22.16
C THR A 3 -36.68 48.85 -21.68
N SER A 4 -35.92 48.01 -22.37
CA SER A 4 -35.70 46.61 -22.03
C SER A 4 -34.91 46.49 -20.73
N ARG A 5 -35.45 45.79 -19.72
CA ARG A 5 -34.75 45.50 -18.46
C ARG A 5 -33.98 44.19 -18.63
N LEU A 6 -32.67 44.30 -18.84
CA LEU A 6 -31.75 43.16 -18.76
C LEU A 6 -31.57 42.78 -17.28
N ILE A 7 -32.14 41.65 -16.88
CA ILE A 7 -31.88 41.03 -15.59
C ILE A 7 -30.48 40.41 -15.66
N ALA A 8 -29.50 41.10 -15.08
CA ALA A 8 -28.16 40.57 -14.88
C ALA A 8 -28.18 39.53 -13.75
N LEU A 9 -28.29 38.25 -14.11
CA LEU A 9 -28.08 37.12 -13.20
C LEU A 9 -26.58 36.99 -12.90
N PHE A 10 -26.15 37.58 -11.78
CA PHE A 10 -24.82 37.37 -11.19
C PHE A 10 -24.80 35.98 -10.51
N VAL A 11 -24.33 34.96 -11.23
CA VAL A 11 -23.99 33.66 -10.62
C VAL A 11 -22.50 33.71 -10.25
N PRO A 12 -22.11 33.67 -8.96
CA PRO A 12 -20.70 33.57 -8.62
C PRO A 12 -20.25 32.14 -8.92
N LEU A 13 -19.40 32.03 -9.94
CA LEU A 13 -18.71 30.82 -10.34
C LEU A 13 -17.70 30.44 -9.24
N LEU A 14 -18.13 29.61 -8.29
CA LEU A 14 -17.26 28.99 -7.30
C LEU A 14 -16.44 27.89 -7.98
N THR A 15 -15.39 28.26 -8.69
CA THR A 15 -14.35 27.33 -9.15
C THR A 15 -13.55 26.87 -7.92
N LEU A 16 -14.02 25.79 -7.27
CA LEU A 16 -13.18 25.02 -6.38
C LEU A 16 -11.97 24.52 -7.18
N LEU A 17 -10.82 25.13 -6.92
CA LEU A 17 -9.50 24.61 -7.28
C LEU A 17 -9.30 23.30 -6.52
N VAL A 18 -9.76 22.18 -7.11
CA VAL A 18 -9.39 20.86 -6.65
C VAL A 18 -7.93 20.64 -7.07
N SER A 19 -7.00 21.15 -6.26
CA SER A 19 -5.61 20.75 -6.32
C SER A 19 -5.55 19.26 -5.99
N GLY A 20 -5.57 18.42 -7.02
CA GLY A 20 -5.31 17.00 -6.90
C GLY A 20 -3.87 16.80 -6.45
N CYS A 21 -3.64 16.81 -5.13
CA CYS A 21 -2.36 16.43 -4.55
C CYS A 21 -2.09 14.95 -4.84
N ALA A 22 -1.49 14.66 -5.99
CA ALA A 22 -0.92 13.36 -6.25
C ALA A 22 0.28 13.18 -5.31
N THR A 23 0.18 12.22 -4.38
CA THR A 23 1.30 11.88 -3.49
C THR A 23 2.48 11.41 -4.35
N LYS A 24 3.53 12.22 -4.39
CA LYS A 24 4.76 11.88 -5.12
C LYS A 24 5.44 10.70 -4.40
N PRO A 25 5.90 9.67 -5.13
CA PRO A 25 6.71 8.62 -4.53
C PRO A 25 8.01 9.19 -3.91
N PRO A 26 8.47 8.66 -2.77
CA PRO A 26 9.76 9.06 -2.19
C PRO A 26 10.91 8.87 -3.19
N ALA A 27 11.84 9.82 -3.23
CA ALA A 27 12.99 9.78 -4.13
C ALA A 27 13.98 8.68 -3.73
N ASN A 28 14.40 8.65 -2.47
CA ASN A 28 15.18 7.55 -1.90
C ASN A 28 14.24 6.53 -1.26
N GLN A 29 14.03 5.42 -1.96
CA GLN A 29 13.19 4.32 -1.48
C GLN A 29 13.98 3.25 -0.74
N ASP A 30 15.31 3.29 -0.73
CA ASP A 30 16.15 2.32 -0.01
C ASP A 30 16.40 2.71 1.45
N ASN A 31 15.90 3.88 1.87
CA ASN A 31 15.96 4.39 3.24
C ASN A 31 14.55 4.63 3.81
N ILE A 32 14.14 3.84 4.82
CA ILE A 32 12.80 3.96 5.42
C ILE A 32 12.61 5.25 6.22
N CYS A 33 13.67 5.81 6.82
CA CYS A 33 13.60 7.09 7.53
C CYS A 33 13.23 8.20 6.54
N HIS A 34 13.92 8.24 5.39
CA HIS A 34 13.62 9.19 4.33
C HIS A 34 12.21 8.99 3.73
N ILE A 35 11.73 7.74 3.62
CA ILE A 35 10.35 7.45 3.19
C ILE A 35 9.34 8.10 4.16
N PHE A 36 9.56 7.96 5.48
CA PHE A 36 8.66 8.50 6.50
C PHE A 36 8.85 9.99 6.79
N GLU A 37 10.01 10.57 6.54
CA GLU A 37 10.21 12.01 6.50
C GLU A 37 9.43 12.64 5.34
N HIS A 38 9.47 12.00 4.16
CA HIS A 38 8.73 12.47 2.99
C HIS A 38 7.21 12.34 3.16
N ASN A 39 6.74 11.25 3.80
CA ASN A 39 5.32 11.03 4.10
C ASN A 39 5.10 10.56 5.54
N PRO A 40 5.08 11.48 6.51
CA PRO A 40 4.89 11.18 7.94
C PRO A 40 3.76 10.23 8.27
N ARG A 41 2.58 10.47 7.67
CA ARG A 41 1.38 9.68 7.94
C ARG A 41 1.53 8.20 7.58
N TRP A 42 2.44 7.84 6.69
CA TRP A 42 2.66 6.44 6.30
C TRP A 42 3.21 5.60 7.44
N TYR A 43 4.03 6.18 8.32
CA TYR A 43 4.43 5.52 9.56
C TYR A 43 3.19 5.21 10.42
N ASP A 44 2.34 6.22 10.68
CA ASP A 44 1.15 6.02 11.51
C ASP A 44 0.22 4.95 10.92
N HIS A 45 0.12 4.89 9.59
CA HIS A 45 -0.64 3.86 8.88
C HIS A 45 -0.04 2.46 9.05
N ALA A 46 1.28 2.33 8.85
CA ALA A 46 2.00 1.07 9.02
C ALA A 46 1.94 0.60 10.47
N LYS A 47 2.13 1.51 11.43
CA LYS A 47 2.07 1.25 12.87
C LYS A 47 0.69 0.76 13.29
N ARG A 48 -0.39 1.42 12.85
CA ARG A 48 -1.76 0.92 13.12
C ARG A 48 -2.02 -0.47 12.54
N SER A 49 -1.50 -0.76 11.35
CA SER A 49 -1.61 -2.09 10.76
C SER A 49 -0.77 -3.13 11.53
N GLU A 50 0.42 -2.75 12.00
CA GLU A 50 1.26 -3.58 12.86
C GLU A 50 0.56 -3.86 14.20
N ASP A 51 -0.03 -2.87 14.85
CA ASP A 51 -0.74 -3.05 16.12
C ASP A 51 -1.96 -3.96 15.95
N ARG A 52 -2.66 -3.87 14.80
CA ARG A 52 -3.85 -4.67 14.52
C ARG A 52 -3.53 -6.09 14.09
N TRP A 53 -2.51 -6.28 13.25
CA TRP A 53 -2.24 -7.54 12.56
C TRP A 53 -0.90 -8.17 12.91
N GLY A 54 -0.03 -7.49 13.65
CA GLY A 54 1.29 -7.96 14.07
C GLY A 54 2.34 -8.06 12.96
N THR A 55 2.05 -7.58 11.75
CA THR A 55 3.04 -7.56 10.65
C THR A 55 3.98 -6.37 10.86
N PRO A 56 5.31 -6.57 10.99
CA PRO A 56 6.22 -5.49 11.31
C PRO A 56 6.21 -4.37 10.26
N ILE A 57 6.33 -3.12 10.68
CA ILE A 57 6.41 -1.95 9.79
C ILE A 57 7.40 -2.15 8.63
N PRO A 58 8.65 -2.61 8.86
CA PRO A 58 9.62 -2.84 7.78
C PRO A 58 9.14 -3.82 6.71
N VAL A 59 8.43 -4.88 7.12
CA VAL A 59 7.87 -5.89 6.21
C VAL A 59 6.78 -5.27 5.34
N GLN A 60 5.86 -4.52 5.94
CA GLN A 60 4.78 -3.86 5.20
C GLN A 60 5.31 -2.87 4.16
N ILE A 61 6.30 -2.05 4.54
CA ILE A 61 6.89 -1.05 3.63
C ILE A 61 7.72 -1.72 2.53
N ALA A 62 8.42 -2.83 2.83
CA ALA A 62 9.12 -3.61 1.81
C ALA A 62 8.17 -4.18 0.74
N PHE A 63 6.98 -4.63 1.14
CA PHE A 63 5.95 -5.08 0.21
C PHE A 63 5.47 -3.92 -0.67
N VAL A 64 5.12 -2.77 -0.10
CA VAL A 64 4.67 -1.60 -0.88
C VAL A 64 5.73 -1.16 -1.90
N GLN A 65 7.01 -1.14 -1.50
CA GLN A 65 8.12 -0.82 -2.39
C GLN A 65 8.18 -1.79 -3.57
N GLN A 66 8.10 -3.09 -3.29
CA GLN A 66 8.20 -4.12 -4.32
C GLN A 66 6.99 -4.12 -5.27
N GLU A 67 5.78 -3.95 -4.72
CA GLU A 67 4.54 -4.02 -5.49
C GLU A 67 4.30 -2.78 -6.34
N SER A 68 4.64 -1.59 -5.84
CA SER A 68 4.23 -0.35 -6.49
C SER A 68 5.34 0.69 -6.65
N SER A 69 6.46 0.53 -5.96
CA SER A 69 7.47 1.58 -5.78
C SER A 69 6.82 2.87 -5.25
N PHE A 70 5.87 2.70 -4.32
CA PHE A 70 5.08 3.76 -3.70
C PHE A 70 4.22 4.60 -4.66
N ARG A 71 3.77 4.01 -5.78
CA ARG A 71 2.83 4.66 -6.71
C ARG A 71 1.40 4.19 -6.45
N HIS A 72 0.51 5.13 -6.17
CA HIS A 72 -0.87 4.84 -5.75
C HIS A 72 -1.77 4.20 -6.83
N ASN A 73 -1.40 4.28 -8.11
CA ASN A 73 -2.25 3.91 -9.24
C ASN A 73 -1.61 2.87 -10.18
N VAL A 74 -0.58 2.14 -9.72
CA VAL A 74 0.07 1.08 -10.52
C VAL A 74 -0.95 0.06 -10.98
N ARG A 75 -0.90 -0.27 -12.27
CA ARG A 75 -1.72 -1.28 -12.93
C ARG A 75 -0.84 -2.11 -13.86
N PRO A 76 -1.16 -3.39 -14.08
CA PRO A 76 -0.53 -4.18 -15.12
C PRO A 76 -0.57 -3.47 -16.49
N PRO A 77 0.46 -3.68 -17.34
CA PRO A 77 0.46 -3.15 -18.69
C PRO A 77 -0.79 -3.61 -19.44
N ARG A 78 -1.24 -2.78 -20.38
CA ARG A 78 -2.41 -3.06 -21.20
C ARG A 78 -1.95 -3.38 -22.61
N ASP A 79 -2.41 -4.53 -23.10
CA ASP A 79 -2.18 -4.93 -24.48
C ASP A 79 -3.21 -4.24 -25.40
N TYR A 80 -2.82 -3.98 -26.65
CA TYR A 80 -3.69 -3.38 -27.66
C TYR A 80 -3.79 -4.33 -28.86
N LEU A 81 -5.01 -4.55 -29.36
CA LEU A 81 -5.26 -5.23 -30.62
C LEU A 81 -5.00 -4.26 -31.77
N LEU A 82 -4.16 -4.68 -32.74
CA LEU A 82 -3.73 -3.86 -33.89
C LEU A 82 -3.12 -2.50 -33.50
N GLY A 83 -2.56 -2.38 -32.29
CA GLY A 83 -1.98 -1.15 -31.76
C GLY A 83 -2.97 -0.08 -31.28
N VAL A 84 -4.28 -0.24 -31.51
CA VAL A 84 -5.28 0.82 -31.24
C VAL A 84 -6.45 0.39 -30.34
N ILE A 85 -6.90 -0.87 -30.41
CA ILE A 85 -8.06 -1.33 -29.61
C ILE A 85 -7.58 -1.87 -28.26
N PRO A 86 -7.89 -1.25 -27.12
CA PRO A 86 -7.41 -1.70 -25.81
C PRO A 86 -8.02 -3.05 -25.40
N LYS A 87 -7.18 -4.05 -25.13
CA LYS A 87 -7.62 -5.34 -24.56
C LYS A 87 -7.83 -5.24 -23.04
N PRO A 88 -8.57 -6.19 -22.42
CA PRO A 88 -8.57 -6.37 -20.97
C PRO A 88 -7.15 -6.54 -20.43
N ARG A 89 -6.90 -6.06 -19.21
CA ARG A 89 -5.60 -6.30 -18.54
C ARG A 89 -5.49 -7.76 -18.14
N ARG A 90 -4.26 -8.29 -18.20
CA ARG A 90 -3.95 -9.68 -17.80
C ARG A 90 -4.21 -9.98 -16.31
N SER A 91 -4.25 -8.93 -15.48
CA SER A 91 -4.54 -9.04 -14.05
C SER A 91 -5.36 -7.85 -13.56
N SER A 92 -6.13 -8.09 -12.50
CA SER A 92 -6.91 -7.07 -11.79
C SER A 92 -6.12 -6.36 -10.68
N ALA A 93 -4.83 -6.68 -10.52
CA ALA A 93 -3.91 -6.04 -9.58
C ALA A 93 -3.94 -4.50 -9.71
N TYR A 94 -4.00 -3.80 -8.58
CA TYR A 94 -4.09 -2.34 -8.57
C TYR A 94 -3.58 -1.73 -7.27
N GLY A 95 -2.98 -0.54 -7.37
CA GLY A 95 -2.64 0.33 -6.25
C GLY A 95 -1.37 -0.07 -5.51
N TYR A 96 -1.20 0.45 -4.30
CA TYR A 96 0.06 0.30 -3.54
C TYR A 96 0.40 -1.17 -3.24
N ALA A 97 -0.60 -1.96 -2.89
CA ALA A 97 -0.45 -3.37 -2.54
C ALA A 97 -0.55 -4.32 -3.76
N GLN A 98 -0.83 -3.80 -4.97
CA GLN A 98 -1.14 -4.60 -6.16
C GLN A 98 -2.18 -5.72 -5.92
N ALA A 99 -3.08 -5.52 -4.95
CA ALA A 99 -4.07 -6.51 -4.59
C ALA A 99 -5.06 -6.77 -5.75
N GLN A 100 -5.29 -8.06 -6.05
CA GLN A 100 -6.30 -8.47 -7.03
C GLN A 100 -7.71 -8.26 -6.49
N SER A 101 -8.69 -8.09 -7.38
CA SER A 101 -10.08 -7.84 -6.98
C SER A 101 -10.67 -8.91 -6.05
N PRO A 102 -10.44 -10.23 -6.25
CA PRO A 102 -10.94 -11.25 -5.32
C PRO A 102 -10.34 -11.10 -3.91
N ALA A 103 -9.01 -11.03 -3.80
CA ALA A 103 -8.34 -10.87 -2.51
C ALA A 103 -8.76 -9.58 -1.78
N TRP A 104 -8.90 -8.47 -2.52
CA TRP A 104 -9.37 -7.20 -1.95
C TRP A 104 -10.83 -7.29 -1.47
N SER A 105 -11.67 -8.04 -2.17
CA SER A 105 -13.06 -8.30 -1.77
C SER A 105 -13.11 -9.09 -0.46
N ASP A 106 -12.31 -10.15 -0.36
CA ASP A 106 -12.21 -10.97 0.86
C ASP A 106 -11.75 -10.14 2.06
N TYR A 107 -10.75 -9.27 1.87
CA TYR A 107 -10.30 -8.33 2.88
C TYR A 107 -11.42 -7.37 3.32
N ARG A 108 -12.15 -6.75 2.38
CA ARG A 108 -13.24 -5.82 2.71
C ARG A 108 -14.34 -6.50 3.52
N LYS A 109 -14.68 -7.74 3.15
CA LYS A 109 -15.66 -8.56 3.88
C LYS A 109 -15.16 -8.92 5.28
N ALA A 110 -13.91 -9.37 5.38
CA ALA A 110 -13.32 -9.83 6.64
C ALA A 110 -13.07 -8.69 7.65
N THR A 111 -12.82 -7.47 7.18
CA THR A 111 -12.48 -6.32 8.05
C THR A 111 -13.63 -5.33 8.24
N GLY A 112 -14.74 -5.49 7.52
CA GLY A 112 -15.85 -4.53 7.51
C GLY A 112 -15.56 -3.23 6.77
N HIS A 113 -14.37 -3.07 6.16
CA HIS A 113 -13.94 -1.85 5.49
C HIS A 113 -14.55 -1.71 4.08
N SER A 114 -15.88 -1.56 3.99
CA SER A 114 -16.59 -1.49 2.71
C SER A 114 -16.13 -0.34 1.81
N THR A 115 -15.63 0.77 2.33
CA THR A 115 -15.16 1.91 1.51
C THR A 115 -13.66 1.87 1.20
N ALA A 116 -12.95 0.79 1.55
CA ALA A 116 -11.51 0.68 1.35
C ALA A 116 -11.10 0.75 -0.13
N ARG A 117 -10.11 1.61 -0.40
CA ARG A 117 -9.56 1.90 -1.73
C ARG A 117 -8.11 1.40 -1.85
N ARG A 118 -7.82 0.60 -2.88
CA ARG A 118 -6.47 0.07 -3.20
C ARG A 118 -5.42 1.15 -3.48
N SER A 119 -5.86 2.35 -3.88
CA SER A 119 -4.98 3.50 -4.11
C SER A 119 -4.70 4.31 -2.85
N ASN A 120 -5.30 3.97 -1.71
CA ASN A 120 -5.02 4.64 -0.44
C ASN A 120 -3.97 3.84 0.33
N MET A 121 -2.91 4.52 0.78
CA MET A 121 -1.80 3.88 1.50
C MET A 121 -2.25 3.19 2.79
N ALA A 122 -3.11 3.84 3.59
CA ALA A 122 -3.59 3.28 4.85
C ALA A 122 -4.34 1.97 4.65
N HIS A 123 -5.27 1.93 3.69
CA HIS A 123 -6.01 0.71 3.35
C HIS A 123 -5.12 -0.38 2.77
N SER A 124 -4.06 0.01 2.03
CA SER A 124 -3.13 -0.94 1.43
C SER A 124 -2.22 -1.59 2.47
N LEU A 125 -1.74 -0.81 3.45
CA LEU A 125 -0.97 -1.34 4.58
C LEU A 125 -1.84 -2.22 5.49
N ASP A 126 -3.09 -1.84 5.78
CA ASP A 126 -4.03 -2.69 6.52
C ASP A 126 -4.34 -3.99 5.76
N PHE A 127 -4.49 -3.94 4.43
CA PHE A 127 -4.62 -5.13 3.59
C PHE A 127 -3.39 -6.04 3.66
N ILE A 128 -2.18 -5.50 3.55
CA ILE A 128 -0.93 -6.28 3.64
C ILE A 128 -0.83 -6.92 5.02
N GLY A 129 -1.09 -6.17 6.09
CA GLY A 129 -1.11 -6.67 7.46
C GLY A 129 -2.12 -7.80 7.64
N TRP A 130 -3.37 -7.61 7.20
CA TRP A 130 -4.42 -8.62 7.23
C TRP A 130 -4.04 -9.88 6.44
N TYR A 131 -3.52 -9.73 5.21
CA TYR A 131 -3.17 -10.87 4.37
C TYR A 131 -2.03 -11.69 4.98
N ASN A 132 -1.03 -11.01 5.54
CA ASN A 132 0.08 -11.66 6.24
C ASN A 132 -0.37 -12.32 7.55
N ASP A 133 -1.35 -11.76 8.26
CA ASP A 133 -1.98 -12.43 9.42
C ASP A 133 -2.75 -13.69 9.00
N VAL A 134 -3.48 -13.65 7.88
CA VAL A 134 -4.12 -14.85 7.32
C VAL A 134 -3.06 -15.89 6.92
N SER A 135 -1.95 -15.46 6.31
CA SER A 135 -0.81 -16.34 5.98
C SER A 135 -0.21 -16.97 7.23
N HIS A 136 0.00 -16.18 8.29
CA HIS A 136 0.47 -16.67 9.58
C HIS A 136 -0.46 -17.74 10.15
N ARG A 137 -1.76 -17.47 10.24
CA ARG A 137 -2.74 -18.40 10.80
C ARG A 137 -2.93 -19.68 9.98
N ARG A 138 -2.87 -19.59 8.65
CA ARG A 138 -3.13 -20.75 7.75
C ARG A 138 -1.89 -21.59 7.45
N LEU A 139 -0.71 -20.97 7.44
CA LEU A 139 0.52 -21.58 6.94
C LEU A 139 1.64 -21.62 8.00
N ASN A 140 1.36 -21.14 9.22
CA ASN A 140 2.32 -21.04 10.33
C ASN A 140 3.59 -20.28 9.95
N ILE A 141 3.46 -19.25 9.09
CA ILE A 141 4.58 -18.40 8.69
C ILE A 141 4.78 -17.32 9.75
N PRO A 142 5.97 -17.15 10.34
CA PRO A 142 6.22 -16.06 11.29
C PRO A 142 5.96 -14.69 10.66
N LYS A 143 5.36 -13.76 11.42
CA LYS A 143 5.00 -12.42 10.89
C LYS A 143 6.21 -11.56 10.51
N HIS A 144 7.40 -11.91 10.99
CA HIS A 144 8.67 -11.26 10.63
C HIS A 144 9.42 -11.96 9.48
N ASP A 145 8.95 -13.12 8.99
CA ASP A 145 9.56 -13.84 7.87
C ASP A 145 9.05 -13.27 6.54
N ALA A 146 9.63 -12.13 6.14
CA ALA A 146 9.22 -11.42 4.93
C ALA A 146 9.37 -12.29 3.67
N HIS A 147 10.39 -13.15 3.61
CA HIS A 147 10.59 -14.08 2.50
C HIS A 147 9.39 -15.02 2.30
N ARG A 148 9.01 -15.77 3.33
CA ARG A 148 7.91 -16.73 3.23
C ARG A 148 6.56 -16.04 3.09
N LEU A 149 6.36 -14.92 3.79
CA LEU A 149 5.14 -14.11 3.63
C LEU A 149 5.00 -13.63 2.19
N TYR A 150 6.08 -13.18 1.55
CA TYR A 150 6.01 -12.68 0.17
C TYR A 150 5.72 -13.80 -0.82
N LEU A 151 6.30 -14.99 -0.63
CA LEU A 151 5.96 -16.16 -1.43
C LEU A 151 4.47 -16.52 -1.31
N ALA A 152 3.92 -16.48 -0.10
CA ALA A 152 2.49 -16.74 0.13
C ALA A 152 1.60 -15.65 -0.47
N TYR A 153 2.03 -14.39 -0.41
CA TYR A 153 1.35 -13.24 -1.01
C TYR A 153 1.28 -13.34 -2.53
N HIS A 154 2.38 -13.76 -3.19
CA HIS A 154 2.48 -13.88 -4.63
C HIS A 154 1.72 -15.10 -5.18
N GLU A 155 1.89 -16.27 -4.57
CA GLU A 155 1.28 -17.52 -5.05
C GLU A 155 -0.17 -17.69 -4.56
N GLY A 156 -0.58 -16.93 -3.56
CA GLY A 156 -1.75 -17.20 -2.75
C GLY A 156 -1.54 -18.37 -1.78
N HIS A 157 -2.33 -18.40 -0.70
CA HIS A 157 -2.16 -19.37 0.38
C HIS A 157 -2.15 -20.84 -0.09
N GLY A 158 -3.04 -21.21 -1.01
CA GLY A 158 -3.12 -22.59 -1.53
C GLY A 158 -1.96 -22.94 -2.47
N GLY A 159 -1.49 -21.99 -3.28
CA GLY A 159 -0.33 -22.20 -4.16
C GLY A 159 0.95 -22.37 -3.35
N TYR A 160 1.13 -21.52 -2.33
CA TYR A 160 2.24 -21.66 -1.38
C TYR A 160 2.23 -23.00 -0.66
N SER A 161 1.08 -23.42 -0.12
CA SER A 161 0.94 -24.71 0.55
C SER A 161 1.29 -25.90 -0.36
N ARG A 162 1.03 -25.80 -1.67
CA ARG A 162 1.43 -26.80 -2.67
C ARG A 162 2.87 -26.65 -3.17
N GLY A 163 3.59 -25.61 -2.73
CA GLY A 163 4.97 -25.36 -3.13
C GLY A 163 5.15 -24.87 -4.57
N THR A 164 4.14 -24.25 -5.19
CA THR A 164 4.19 -23.85 -6.61
C THR A 164 5.31 -22.84 -6.92
N TYR A 165 5.74 -22.05 -5.94
CA TYR A 165 6.87 -21.12 -6.06
C TYR A 165 8.20 -21.81 -6.37
N ARG A 166 8.38 -23.09 -6.02
CA ARG A 166 9.64 -23.83 -6.21
C ARG A 166 10.00 -23.97 -7.69
N ALA A 167 8.99 -24.01 -8.57
CA ALA A 167 9.17 -24.04 -10.02
C ALA A 167 9.34 -22.64 -10.63
N LYS A 168 9.37 -21.57 -9.81
CA LYS A 168 9.43 -20.17 -10.26
C LYS A 168 10.65 -19.44 -9.67
N PRO A 169 11.86 -19.65 -10.21
CA PRO A 169 13.09 -19.03 -9.68
C PRO A 169 13.02 -17.51 -9.60
N GLN A 170 12.28 -16.85 -10.49
CA GLN A 170 12.06 -15.41 -10.43
C GLN A 170 11.30 -15.00 -9.16
N VAL A 171 10.24 -15.71 -8.79
CA VAL A 171 9.43 -15.39 -7.59
C VAL A 171 10.26 -15.56 -6.32
N MET A 172 11.05 -16.63 -6.25
CA MET A 172 12.00 -16.84 -5.14
C MET A 172 13.01 -15.69 -5.03
N ARG A 173 13.62 -15.27 -6.15
CA ARG A 173 14.55 -14.12 -6.16
C ARG A 173 13.89 -12.82 -5.69
N VAL A 174 12.64 -12.57 -6.07
CA VAL A 174 11.90 -11.39 -5.60
C VAL A 174 11.63 -11.48 -4.11
N ALA A 175 11.20 -12.65 -3.61
CA ALA A 175 10.99 -12.86 -2.18
C ALA A 175 12.28 -12.62 -1.37
N SER A 176 13.44 -13.09 -1.85
CA SER A 176 14.73 -12.81 -1.21
C SER A 176 15.08 -11.32 -1.20
N ARG A 177 14.74 -10.59 -2.28
CA ARG A 177 14.95 -9.14 -2.34
C ARG A 177 14.05 -8.39 -1.36
N VAL A 178 12.79 -8.81 -1.22
CA VAL A 178 11.85 -8.23 -0.25
C VAL A 178 12.34 -8.46 1.17
N ASP A 179 12.85 -9.67 1.45
CA ASP A 179 13.40 -10.02 2.76
C ASP A 179 14.63 -9.16 3.13
N GLN A 180 15.62 -9.07 2.23
CA GLN A 180 16.78 -8.20 2.42
C GLN A 180 16.37 -6.73 2.64
N ARG A 181 15.34 -6.26 1.93
CA ARG A 181 14.82 -4.91 2.10
C ARG A 181 14.14 -4.73 3.46
N ALA A 182 13.33 -5.69 3.90
CA ALA A 182 12.68 -5.65 5.21
C ALA A 182 13.73 -5.62 6.34
N GLN A 183 14.79 -6.42 6.23
CA GLN A 183 15.90 -6.40 7.19
C GLN A 183 16.61 -5.04 7.21
N ARG A 184 16.96 -4.48 6.04
CA ARG A 184 17.55 -3.14 5.93
C ARG A 184 16.68 -2.07 6.58
N TYR A 185 15.40 -2.07 6.25
CA TYR A 185 14.43 -1.14 6.82
C TYR A 185 14.29 -1.31 8.33
N SER A 186 14.36 -2.54 8.84
CA SER A 186 14.34 -2.79 10.28
C SER A 186 15.51 -2.10 10.99
N SER A 187 16.73 -2.27 10.46
CA SER A 187 17.93 -1.64 11.02
C SER A 187 17.88 -0.11 10.95
N GLN A 188 17.39 0.44 9.85
CA GLN A 188 17.26 1.88 9.68
C GLN A 188 16.18 2.47 10.60
N LEU A 189 15.02 1.83 10.68
CA LEU A 189 13.89 2.32 11.48
C LEU A 189 14.29 2.46 12.95
N ALA A 190 15.06 1.50 13.49
CA ALA A 190 15.58 1.58 14.86
C ALA A 190 16.34 2.90 15.16
N GLY A 191 16.96 3.52 14.14
CA GLY A 191 17.70 4.78 14.29
C GLY A 191 16.84 6.05 14.24
N CYS A 192 15.64 6.01 13.64
CA CYS A 192 14.82 7.20 13.38
C CYS A 192 13.37 7.10 13.85
N GLU A 193 12.92 5.96 14.38
CA GLU A 193 11.51 5.74 14.72
C GLU A 193 10.97 6.75 15.75
N ARG A 194 11.84 7.22 16.65
CA ARG A 194 11.47 8.21 17.68
C ARG A 194 10.93 9.52 17.09
N ASP A 195 11.38 9.91 15.91
CA ASP A 195 10.96 11.14 15.22
C ASP A 195 9.50 11.04 14.75
N PHE A 196 8.96 9.82 14.76
CA PHE A 196 7.69 9.48 14.16
C PHE A 196 6.58 9.13 15.16
N ARG A 197 6.93 8.73 16.39
CA ARG A 197 5.98 8.28 17.44
C ARG A 197 5.20 9.41 18.14
N CYS A 198 5.75 10.62 18.28
CA CYS A 198 5.15 11.74 19.01
C CYS A 198 4.86 12.97 18.12
N ARG A 199 4.19 12.79 16.98
CA ARG A 199 4.05 13.89 16.00
C ARG A 199 2.87 14.83 16.22
N ARG A 200 1.93 14.51 17.10
CA ARG A 200 0.74 15.36 17.33
C ARG A 200 0.95 16.23 18.56
N PHE A 201 0.45 17.47 18.51
CA PHE A 201 0.64 18.48 19.56
C PHE A 201 0.16 18.04 20.96
N TYR A 202 -0.80 17.11 21.03
CA TYR A 202 -1.36 16.59 22.28
C TYR A 202 -0.65 15.31 22.77
N GLN A 203 0.32 14.78 22.02
CA GLN A 203 1.13 13.63 22.42
C GLN A 203 2.39 14.15 23.12
N PHE A 204 2.60 13.76 24.38
CA PHE A 204 3.79 14.11 25.15
C PHE A 204 4.46 12.85 25.68
N TRP A 205 5.79 12.87 25.69
CA TRP A 205 6.60 11.79 26.26
C TRP A 205 6.39 11.71 27.78
N PRO A 206 6.30 10.53 28.43
CA PRO A 206 6.48 9.17 27.92
C PRO A 206 5.20 8.47 27.42
N PHE A 207 4.09 9.18 27.25
CA PHE A 207 2.78 8.57 26.96
C PHE A 207 2.52 8.33 25.46
N CYS A 208 3.46 8.68 24.59
CA CYS A 208 3.41 8.28 23.18
C CYS A 208 3.65 6.77 23.07
N ARG A 209 2.62 6.01 22.68
CA ARG A 209 2.73 4.61 22.29
C ARG A 209 2.56 4.46 20.78
#